data_AF-A0A2S6VI88-F1
#
_entry.id   AF-A0A2S6VI88-F1
#
_cell.length_a   1.000
_cell.length_b   1.000
_cell.length_c   1.000
_cell.angle_alpha   90.00
_cell.angle_beta   90.00
_cell.angle_gamma   90.00
#
_symmetry.space_group_name_H-M   'P 1'
#
loop_
_entity.id
_entity.type
_entity.pdbx_description
1 polymer ?
#
loop_
_entity_poly.entity_id
_entity_poly.type
_entity_poly.pdbx_seq_one_letter_code
_entity_poly.pdbx_strand_id
1 'polypeptide(L)'
;MPQGQDFARIAPSLVEQLARELHIPVERLNRSRASLELVDQAIHQKERYECLLPEVFTPLVAYLGEVVKSRTDLDWEMRLASNGTTWEPWLVSSNRSFPIASIVYDELSEEPDYSVSAIADVCF
;
A
#
# COMPACT_ATOMS: atom_id res chain seq x y z
N MET A 1 -8.19 6.63 6.62
CA MET A 1 -6.84 7.20 6.74
C MET A 1 -6.92 8.65 7.20
N PRO A 2 -6.16 9.03 8.25
CA PRO A 2 -6.26 10.34 8.90
C PRO A 2 -5.83 11.51 8.00
N GLN A 3 -5.06 11.25 6.95
CA GLN A 3 -4.52 12.29 6.07
C GLN A 3 -5.56 12.81 5.05
N GLY A 4 -6.70 12.13 4.91
CA GLY A 4 -7.79 12.58 4.04
C GLY A 4 -7.31 12.89 2.62
N GLN A 5 -7.77 14.00 2.06
CA GLN A 5 -7.43 14.43 0.70
C GLN A 5 -5.93 14.68 0.48
N ASP A 6 -5.14 14.91 1.53
CA ASP A 6 -3.70 15.14 1.41
C ASP A 6 -2.90 13.85 1.15
N PHE A 7 -3.50 12.67 1.28
CA PHE A 7 -2.80 11.38 1.16
C PHE A 7 -1.99 11.27 -0.15
N ALA A 8 -2.60 11.58 -1.29
CA ALA A 8 -1.94 11.49 -2.59
C ALA A 8 -0.69 12.37 -2.68
N ARG A 9 -0.72 13.55 -2.06
CA ARG A 9 0.39 14.51 -2.02
C ARG A 9 1.54 14.01 -1.15
N ILE A 10 1.25 13.31 -0.06
CA ILE A 10 2.26 12.82 0.89
C ILE A 10 2.70 11.38 0.63
N ALA A 11 2.05 10.65 -0.29
CA ALA A 11 2.36 9.26 -0.61
C ALA A 11 3.87 9.01 -0.83
N PRO A 12 4.64 9.86 -1.54
CA PRO A 12 6.09 9.66 -1.66
C PRO A 12 6.83 9.68 -0.32
N SER A 13 6.48 10.59 0.59
CA SER A 13 7.09 10.64 1.94
C SER A 13 6.69 9.46 2.82
N LEU A 14 5.50 8.90 2.59
CA LEU A 14 5.05 7.68 3.25
C LEU A 14 5.88 6.47 2.79
N VAL A 15 6.36 6.41 1.54
CA VAL A 15 7.28 5.35 1.10
C VAL A 15 8.61 5.39 1.87
N GLU A 16 9.15 6.58 2.12
CA GLU A 16 10.36 6.74 2.94
C GLU A 16 10.11 6.31 4.40
N GLN A 17 8.91 6.55 4.92
CA GLN A 17 8.51 6.04 6.22
C GLN A 17 8.46 4.51 6.24
N LEU A 18 7.90 3.87 5.21
CA LEU A 18 7.84 2.40 5.12
C LEU A 18 9.23 1.79 5.18
N ALA A 19 10.20 2.36 4.45
CA ALA A 19 11.59 1.92 4.46
C ALA A 19 12.17 1.86 5.89
N ARG A 20 11.88 2.89 6.72
CA ARG A 20 12.32 2.93 8.12
C ARG A 20 11.62 1.88 8.97
N GLU A 21 10.29 1.77 8.88
CA GLU A 21 9.53 0.82 9.69
C GLU A 21 9.87 -0.64 9.38
N LEU A 22 10.12 -0.95 8.11
CA LEU A 22 10.50 -2.30 7.65
C LEU A 22 12.01 -2.55 7.69
N HIS A 23 12.82 -1.55 8.08
CA HIS A 23 14.29 -1.62 8.07
C HIS A 23 14.88 -2.01 6.70
N ILE A 24 14.23 -1.55 5.61
CA ILE A 24 14.68 -1.75 4.23
C ILE A 24 15.39 -0.47 3.77
N PRO A 25 16.58 -0.54 3.14
CA PRO A 25 17.19 0.64 2.53
C PRO A 25 16.25 1.27 1.50
N VAL A 26 15.99 2.58 1.58
CA VAL A 26 14.97 3.25 0.74
C VAL A 26 15.23 3.09 -0.76
N GLU A 27 16.50 2.98 -1.16
CA GLU A 27 16.93 2.77 -2.54
C GLU A 27 16.49 1.39 -3.09
N ARG A 28 16.19 0.45 -2.20
CA ARG A 28 15.66 -0.88 -2.53
C ARG A 28 14.15 -0.86 -2.75
N LEU A 29 13.42 0.16 -2.29
CA LEU A 29 11.98 0.35 -2.54
C LEU A 29 11.74 1.04 -3.90
N ASN A 30 12.21 0.39 -4.97
CA ASN A 30 12.29 0.97 -6.32
C ASN A 30 11.14 0.57 -7.25
N ARG A 31 10.02 0.08 -6.71
CA ARG A 31 8.81 -0.29 -7.48
C ARG A 31 9.04 -1.43 -8.50
N SER A 32 10.05 -2.27 -8.26
CA SER A 32 10.29 -3.51 -8.99
C SER A 32 9.64 -4.71 -8.30
N ARG A 33 9.50 -5.82 -9.01
CA ARG A 33 9.07 -7.09 -8.41
C ARG A 33 9.96 -7.52 -7.24
N ALA A 34 11.28 -7.40 -7.41
CA ALA A 34 12.23 -7.70 -6.34
C ALA A 34 12.02 -6.81 -5.11
N SER A 35 11.62 -5.55 -5.28
CA SER A 35 11.29 -4.67 -4.15
C SER A 35 9.97 -5.02 -3.46
N LEU A 36 9.00 -5.59 -4.18
CA LEU A 36 7.78 -6.15 -3.57
C LEU A 36 8.13 -7.38 -2.73
N GLU A 37 8.96 -8.28 -3.26
CA GLU A 37 9.43 -9.48 -2.53
C GLU A 37 10.18 -9.12 -1.24
N LEU A 38 10.96 -8.03 -1.24
CA LEU A 38 11.62 -7.53 -0.01
C LEU A 38 10.62 -7.03 1.02
N VAL A 39 9.60 -6.29 0.60
CA VAL A 39 8.53 -5.81 1.48
C VAL A 39 7.75 -7.00 2.05
N ASP A 40 7.44 -7.99 1.21
CA ASP A 40 6.79 -9.23 1.61
C ASP A 40 7.59 -9.93 2.71
N GLN A 41 8.88 -10.15 2.48
CA GLN A 41 9.77 -10.79 3.45
C GLN A 41 9.85 -10.01 4.77
N ALA A 42 9.89 -8.68 4.72
CA ALA A 42 9.93 -7.85 5.92
C ALA A 42 8.61 -7.89 6.71
N ILE A 43 7.46 -7.95 6.03
CA ILE A 43 6.15 -8.13 6.65
C ILE A 43 6.07 -9.50 7.34
N HIS A 44 6.59 -10.56 6.70
CA HIS A 44 6.62 -11.91 7.29
C HIS A 44 7.50 -12.01 8.54
N GLN A 45 8.48 -11.12 8.69
CA GLN A 45 9.35 -11.06 9.87
C GLN A 45 8.75 -10.26 11.03
N LYS A 46 7.66 -9.51 10.80
CA LYS A 46 6.91 -8.78 11.81
C LYS A 46 5.66 -9.56 12.25
N GLU A 47 5.13 -9.25 13.43
CA GLU A 47 3.83 -9.78 13.81
C GLU A 47 2.73 -9.07 13.00
N ARG A 48 1.76 -9.81 12.44
CA ARG A 48 0.77 -9.24 11.51
C ARG A 48 0.01 -8.04 12.05
N TYR A 49 -0.34 -8.09 13.33
CA TYR A 49 -1.05 -6.98 13.97
C TYR A 49 -0.21 -5.70 13.99
N GLU A 50 1.13 -5.80 14.00
CA GLU A 50 2.02 -4.64 13.89
C GLU A 50 1.96 -4.03 12.48
N CYS A 51 1.77 -4.85 11.45
CA CYS A 51 1.58 -4.39 10.08
C CYS A 51 0.23 -3.68 9.85
N LEU A 52 -0.76 -3.98 10.70
CA LEU A 52 -2.06 -3.30 10.71
C LEU A 52 -2.05 -1.99 11.50
N LEU A 53 -0.98 -1.69 12.24
CA LEU A 53 -0.84 -0.40 12.92
C LEU A 53 -0.70 0.74 11.90
N PRO A 54 -1.30 1.92 12.13
CA PRO A 54 -1.26 3.03 11.18
C PRO A 54 0.14 3.42 10.69
N GLU A 55 1.14 3.26 11.55
CA GLU A 55 2.56 3.57 11.31
C GLU A 55 3.17 2.71 10.21
N VAL A 56 2.70 1.46 10.03
CA VAL A 56 3.16 0.52 8.99
C VAL A 56 2.14 0.44 7.86
N PHE A 57 0.85 0.32 8.20
CA PHE A 57 -0.23 0.13 7.24
C PHE A 57 -0.34 1.30 6.26
N THR A 58 -0.29 2.54 6.75
CA THR A 58 -0.46 3.71 5.88
C THR A 58 0.70 3.85 4.89
N PRO A 59 1.98 3.75 5.33
CA PRO A 59 3.12 3.66 4.43
C PRO A 59 3.10 2.49 3.45
N LEU A 60 2.61 1.33 3.89
CA LEU A 60 2.52 0.14 3.04
C LEU A 60 1.55 0.36 1.90
N VAL A 61 0.34 0.84 2.19
CA VAL A 61 -0.67 1.18 1.17
C VAL A 61 -0.13 2.23 0.19
N ALA A 62 0.56 3.26 0.70
CA ALA A 62 1.16 4.28 -0.16
C ALA A 62 2.20 3.67 -1.11
N TYR A 63 3.11 2.84 -0.60
CA TYR A 63 4.12 2.18 -1.42
C TYR A 63 3.51 1.28 -2.50
N LEU A 64 2.59 0.39 -2.11
CA LEU A 64 1.96 -0.53 -3.07
C LEU A 64 1.18 0.23 -4.13
N GLY A 65 0.51 1.32 -3.77
CA GLY A 65 -0.20 2.12 -4.75
C GLY A 65 0.72 2.89 -5.68
N GLU A 66 1.87 3.36 -5.20
CA GLU A 66 2.93 3.93 -6.04
C GLU A 66 3.53 2.89 -7.00
N VAL A 67 3.62 1.62 -6.61
CA VAL A 67 4.00 0.52 -7.53
C VAL A 67 2.96 0.39 -8.63
N VAL A 68 1.67 0.27 -8.29
CA VAL A 68 0.58 0.14 -9.27
C VAL A 68 0.52 1.35 -10.19
N LYS A 69 0.61 2.57 -9.66
CA LYS A 69 0.64 3.82 -10.44
C LYS A 69 1.78 3.85 -11.44
N SER A 70 2.95 3.33 -11.09
CA SER A 70 4.11 3.31 -11.99
C SER A 70 3.97 2.34 -13.18
N ARG A 71 2.97 1.46 -13.15
CA ARG A 71 2.75 0.37 -14.10
C ARG A 71 1.43 0.50 -14.86
N THR A 72 0.57 1.43 -14.46
CA THR A 72 -0.81 1.56 -14.96
C THR A 72 -1.15 3.02 -15.27
N ASP A 73 -2.35 3.27 -15.79
CA ASP A 73 -2.92 4.63 -15.99
C ASP A 73 -3.76 5.09 -14.79
N LEU A 74 -3.73 4.36 -13.68
CA LEU A 74 -4.47 4.68 -12.47
C LEU A 74 -3.84 5.88 -11.76
N ASP A 75 -4.64 6.70 -11.10
CA ASP A 75 -4.17 7.77 -10.21
C ASP A 75 -4.86 7.69 -8.84
N TRP A 76 -4.30 8.37 -7.85
CA TRP A 76 -4.85 8.44 -6.51
C TRP A 76 -6.15 9.25 -6.49
N GLU A 77 -7.18 8.66 -5.88
CA GLU A 77 -8.40 9.34 -5.51
C GLU A 77 -8.75 8.99 -4.06
N MET A 78 -8.97 10.01 -3.23
CA MET A 78 -9.44 9.79 -1.87
C MET A 78 -10.96 9.80 -1.87
N ARG A 79 -11.56 8.73 -1.34
CA ARG A 79 -13.02 8.59 -1.22
C ARG A 79 -13.43 8.55 0.24
N LEU A 80 -14.60 9.10 0.56
CA LEU A 80 -15.23 8.86 1.85
C LEU A 80 -15.85 7.46 1.85
N ALA A 81 -15.53 6.67 2.88
CA ALA A 81 -16.16 5.40 3.15
C ALA A 81 -17.66 5.60 3.47
N SER A 82 -18.44 4.52 3.44
CA SER A 82 -19.88 4.53 3.71
C SER A 82 -20.27 5.13 5.07
N ASN A 83 -19.33 5.17 6.03
CA ASN A 83 -19.54 5.79 7.34
C ASN A 83 -19.42 7.34 7.32
N GLY A 84 -19.12 7.94 6.17
CA GLY A 84 -19.04 9.40 5.97
C GLY A 84 -17.90 10.10 6.71
N THR A 85 -17.00 9.35 7.37
CA THR A 85 -15.98 9.92 8.28
C THR A 85 -14.58 9.40 8.00
N THR A 86 -14.45 8.20 7.43
CA THR A 86 -13.17 7.60 7.08
C THR A 86 -12.85 7.90 5.62
N TRP A 87 -11.67 8.47 5.36
CA TRP A 87 -11.13 8.57 4.01
C TRP A 87 -10.36 7.32 3.61
N GLU A 88 -10.58 6.82 2.40
CA GLU A 88 -9.91 5.64 1.85
C GLU A 88 -9.17 6.02 0.57
N PRO A 89 -7.91 5.57 0.40
CA PRO A 89 -7.19 5.75 -0.85
C PRO A 89 -7.64 4.70 -1.86
N TRP A 90 -8.01 5.19 -3.04
CA TRP A 90 -8.34 4.40 -4.21
C TRP A 90 -7.38 4.73 -5.33
N LEU A 91 -7.12 3.75 -6.19
CA LEU A 91 -6.49 3.96 -7.47
C LEU A 91 -7.55 3.89 -8.55
N VAL A 92 -7.68 4.94 -9.36
CA VAL A 92 -8.78 5.08 -10.31
C VAL A 92 -8.30 5.50 -11.69
N SER A 93 -9.00 5.05 -12.73
CA SER A 93 -8.94 5.63 -14.07
C SER A 93 -10.36 5.73 -14.63
N SER A 94 -10.50 6.06 -15.92
CA SER A 94 -11.81 6.25 -16.56
C SER A 94 -12.70 5.01 -16.56
N ASN A 95 -12.13 3.81 -16.49
CA ASN A 95 -12.84 2.54 -16.63
C ASN A 95 -12.62 1.55 -15.48
N ARG A 96 -11.78 1.87 -14.49
CA ARG A 96 -11.45 0.99 -13.37
C ARG A 96 -11.22 1.75 -12.08
N SER A 97 -11.48 1.08 -10.96
CA SER A 97 -11.20 1.58 -9.62
C SER A 97 -10.73 0.43 -8.74
N PHE A 98 -9.71 0.67 -7.95
CA PHE A 98 -9.01 -0.33 -7.14
C PHE A 98 -8.94 0.17 -5.69
N PRO A 99 -9.69 -0.45 -4.74
CA PRO A 99 -9.72 -0.05 -3.33
C PRO A 99 -8.47 -0.58 -2.59
N ILE A 100 -7.31 0.00 -2.90
CA ILE A 100 -6.03 -0.59 -2.50
C ILE A 100 -5.87 -0.73 -0.98
N ALA A 101 -6.40 0.19 -0.16
CA ALA A 101 -6.36 0.02 1.29
C ALA A 101 -7.16 -1.19 1.76
N SER A 102 -8.36 -1.42 1.20
CA SER A 102 -9.18 -2.58 1.56
C SER A 102 -8.50 -3.88 1.16
N ILE A 103 -7.94 -3.93 -0.05
CA ILE A 103 -7.19 -5.10 -0.52
C ILE A 103 -6.04 -5.40 0.43
N VAL A 104 -5.17 -4.43 0.72
CA VAL A 104 -4.04 -4.62 1.64
C VAL A 104 -4.49 -5.00 3.06
N TYR A 105 -5.62 -4.48 3.53
CA TYR A 105 -6.17 -4.84 4.84
C TYR A 105 -6.65 -6.28 4.89
N ASP A 106 -7.46 -6.68 3.90
CA ASP A 106 -7.93 -8.05 3.75
C ASP A 106 -6.72 -8.98 3.63
N GLU A 107 -5.70 -8.54 2.89
CA GLU A 107 -4.46 -9.26 2.73
C GLU A 107 -3.74 -9.53 4.05
N LEU A 108 -3.54 -8.50 4.87
CA LEU A 108 -2.88 -8.68 6.17
C LEU A 108 -3.75 -9.40 7.21
N SER A 109 -5.07 -9.51 6.96
CA SER A 109 -6.04 -10.09 7.90
C SER A 109 -6.33 -11.57 7.66
N GLU A 110 -6.11 -12.08 6.45
CA GLU A 110 -6.35 -13.48 6.08
C GLU A 110 -5.13 -14.41 6.43
N GLU A 111 -5.35 -15.73 6.43
CA GLU A 111 -4.48 -16.82 6.96
C GLU A 111 -3.09 -16.97 6.26
N PRO A 112 -2.10 -17.73 6.81
CA PRO A 112 -0.64 -17.52 6.63
C PRO A 112 0.07 -17.62 5.28
N ASP A 113 -0.59 -17.92 4.19
CA ASP A 113 0.06 -17.98 2.86
C ASP A 113 0.06 -16.62 2.13
N TYR A 114 0.18 -15.53 2.89
CA TYR A 114 0.13 -14.20 2.31
C TYR A 114 1.35 -13.88 1.48
N SER A 115 1.11 -13.25 0.34
CA SER A 115 2.13 -12.56 -0.42
C SER A 115 1.50 -11.26 -0.91
N VAL A 116 2.32 -10.25 -1.21
CA VAL A 116 1.94 -9.08 -2.04
C VAL A 116 1.54 -9.48 -3.48
N SER A 117 1.13 -10.74 -3.68
CA SER A 117 0.87 -11.41 -4.93
C SER A 117 -0.27 -10.74 -5.70
N ALA A 118 -1.34 -10.29 -5.04
CA ALA A 118 -2.43 -9.63 -5.76
C ALA A 118 -1.96 -8.33 -6.41
N ILE A 119 -1.04 -7.59 -5.78
CA ILE A 119 -0.42 -6.40 -6.38
C ILE A 119 0.58 -6.77 -7.46
N ALA A 120 1.34 -7.86 -7.28
CA ALA A 120 2.26 -8.37 -8.28
C ALA A 120 1.53 -8.77 -9.57
N ASP A 121 0.41 -9.50 -9.47
CA ASP A 121 -0.42 -9.96 -10.59
C ASP A 121 -1.04 -8.80 -11.39
N VAL A 122 -1.28 -7.66 -10.74
CA VAL A 122 -1.75 -6.43 -11.42
C VAL A 122 -0.62 -5.74 -12.20
N CYS A 123 0.64 -5.95 -11.81
CA CYS A 123 1.77 -5.14 -12.24
C CYS A 123 2.82 -5.85 -13.12
N PHE A 124 2.90 -7.19 -13.09
CA PHE A 124 3.99 -7.99 -13.67
C PHE A 124 3.49 -9.26 -14.34
#